data_AF-A0A7V9MH37-F1
#
_entry.id   AF-A0A7V9MH37-F1
#
_cell.length_a   1.000
_cell.length_b   1.000
_cell.length_c   1.000
_cell.angle_alpha   90.00
_cell.angle_beta   90.00
_cell.angle_gamma   90.00
#
_symmetry.space_group_name_H-M   'P 1'
#
loop_
_entity.id
_entity.type
_entity.pdbx_description
1 polymer ?
#
loop_
_entity_poly.entity_id
_entity_poly.type
_entity_poly.pdbx_seq_one_letter_code
_entity_poly.pdbx_strand_id
1 'polypeptide(L)'
;MLPYPAAHVVRRLRDKRALPGLFAEGGFRTVATLAEGTAAELLGASLPHPCVLKPTGRGKGMGTVEEMRSERHLYGVLRALPPDEPLLVQEKLSGPLGSLGVLRPCAARLLLPIAWQSAVTNGAAGSPSSYRIGVTYRWLEGDVVAAIQGTPDILRRRCAPPKVGDMWARDDPMASVVYGSQTLAKRVWQRVPRQVRRRLKR
;
A
#
# COMPACT_ATOMS: atom_id res chain seq x y z
N MET A 1 17.44 -8.74 -13.54
CA MET A 1 16.12 -8.08 -13.49
C MET A 1 15.58 -8.24 -12.08
N LEU A 2 15.10 -7.17 -11.43
CA LEU A 2 14.50 -7.30 -10.09
C LEU A 2 13.07 -7.83 -10.19
N PRO A 3 12.58 -8.58 -9.19
CA PRO A 3 11.35 -9.35 -9.27
C PRO A 3 10.15 -8.47 -8.85
N TYR A 4 9.94 -7.38 -9.58
CA TYR A 4 8.80 -6.47 -9.41
C TYR A 4 7.78 -6.67 -10.52
N PRO A 5 6.46 -6.48 -10.26
CA PRO A 5 5.48 -6.38 -11.32
C PRO A 5 5.83 -5.27 -12.30
N ALA A 6 5.42 -5.43 -13.57
CA ALA A 6 5.65 -4.42 -14.59
C ALA A 6 5.06 -3.06 -14.16
N ALA A 7 5.74 -1.97 -14.52
CA ALA A 7 5.42 -0.62 -14.03
C ALA A 7 3.96 -0.20 -14.33
N HIS A 8 3.35 -0.72 -15.40
CA HIS A 8 1.94 -0.49 -15.72
C HIS A 8 0.98 -1.12 -14.69
N VAL A 9 1.31 -2.29 -14.13
CA VAL A 9 0.52 -2.96 -13.07
C VAL A 9 0.55 -2.11 -11.80
N VAL A 10 1.75 -1.69 -11.38
CA VAL A 10 1.93 -0.82 -10.21
C VAL A 10 1.21 0.53 -10.40
N ARG A 11 1.19 1.07 -11.63
CA ARG A 11 0.43 2.28 -11.96
C ARG A 11 -1.08 2.06 -11.87
N ARG A 12 -1.61 0.98 -12.47
CA ARG A 12 -3.05 0.62 -12.45
C ARG A 12 -3.55 0.42 -11.01
N LEU A 13 -2.73 -0.16 -10.13
CA LEU A 13 -3.05 -0.36 -8.71
C LEU A 13 -2.90 0.90 -7.84
N ARG A 14 -2.19 1.93 -8.31
CA ARG A 14 -2.13 3.25 -7.64
C ARG A 14 -3.27 4.17 -8.04
N ASP A 15 -3.87 3.97 -9.21
CA ASP A 15 -5.08 4.69 -9.62
C ASP A 15 -6.30 4.10 -8.90
N LYS A 16 -6.80 4.82 -7.90
CA LYS A 16 -7.94 4.38 -7.07
C LYS A 16 -9.21 4.12 -7.90
N ARG A 17 -9.33 4.77 -9.06
CA ARG A 17 -10.48 4.69 -9.96
C ARG A 17 -10.50 3.40 -10.78
N ALA A 18 -9.31 2.85 -11.05
CA ALA A 18 -9.17 1.55 -11.71
C ALA A 18 -9.42 0.38 -10.75
N LEU A 19 -9.44 0.60 -9.43
CA LEU A 19 -9.57 -0.47 -8.44
C LEU A 19 -10.93 -1.21 -8.50
N PRO A 20 -12.11 -0.56 -8.57
CA PRO A 20 -13.38 -1.26 -8.70
C PRO A 20 -13.42 -2.23 -9.89
N GLY A 21 -12.94 -1.81 -11.07
CA GLY A 21 -12.85 -2.67 -12.25
C GLY A 21 -11.85 -3.82 -12.08
N LEU A 22 -10.65 -3.54 -11.54
CA LEU A 22 -9.64 -4.56 -11.21
C LEU A 22 -10.15 -5.62 -10.22
N PHE A 23 -10.96 -5.21 -9.24
CA PHE A 23 -11.55 -6.10 -8.27
C PHE A 23 -12.72 -6.90 -8.87
N ALA A 24 -13.56 -6.27 -9.70
CA ALA A 24 -14.61 -6.96 -10.45
C ALA A 24 -14.05 -8.04 -11.40
N GLU A 25 -12.93 -7.76 -12.09
CA GLU A 25 -12.16 -8.74 -12.90
C GLU A 25 -11.77 -10.00 -12.11
N GLY A 26 -11.58 -9.88 -10.79
CA GLY A 26 -11.27 -10.99 -9.88
C GLY A 26 -12.47 -11.59 -9.15
N GLY A 27 -13.71 -11.16 -9.44
CA GLY A 27 -14.92 -11.58 -8.72
C GLY A 27 -15.12 -10.92 -7.36
N PHE A 28 -14.35 -9.87 -7.04
CA PHE A 28 -14.44 -9.15 -5.77
C PHE A 28 -15.54 -8.09 -5.78
N ARG A 29 -16.29 -8.00 -4.69
CA ARG A 29 -17.13 -6.84 -4.41
C ARG A 29 -16.27 -5.71 -3.88
N THR A 30 -16.53 -4.48 -4.34
CA THR A 30 -15.94 -3.26 -3.79
C THR A 30 -17.02 -2.34 -3.24
N VAL A 31 -16.59 -1.38 -2.43
CA VAL A 31 -17.39 -0.20 -2.06
C VAL A 31 -17.92 0.47 -3.34
N ALA A 32 -19.18 0.89 -3.34
CA ALA A 32 -19.74 1.65 -4.45
C ALA A 32 -19.04 3.00 -4.59
N THR A 33 -18.67 3.36 -5.83
CA THR A 33 -18.31 4.73 -6.18
C THR A 33 -19.60 5.48 -6.44
N LEU A 34 -19.85 6.52 -5.66
CA LEU A 34 -21.05 7.34 -5.73
C LEU A 34 -20.89 8.46 -6.76
N ALA A 35 -19.69 9.04 -6.84
CA ALA A 35 -19.30 10.01 -7.85
C ALA A 35 -17.76 10.06 -8.01
N GLU A 36 -17.32 10.51 -9.17
CA GLU A 36 -15.95 10.93 -9.46
C GLU A 36 -16.02 12.32 -10.12
N GLY A 37 -15.11 13.21 -9.77
CA GLY A 37 -15.05 14.56 -10.34
C GLY A 37 -14.05 15.44 -9.64
N THR A 38 -13.88 16.65 -10.16
CA THR A 38 -13.13 17.73 -9.49
C THR A 38 -13.92 18.30 -8.31
N ALA A 39 -13.25 19.02 -7.40
CA ALA A 39 -13.93 19.69 -6.29
C ALA A 39 -15.04 20.65 -6.76
N ALA A 40 -14.84 21.35 -7.89
CA ALA A 40 -15.84 22.23 -8.48
C ALA A 40 -17.08 21.47 -8.99
N GLU A 41 -16.90 20.34 -9.66
CA GLU A 41 -18.01 19.51 -10.17
C GLU A 41 -18.81 18.87 -9.01
N LEU A 42 -18.13 18.42 -7.96
CA LEU A 42 -18.79 17.79 -6.80
C LEU A 42 -19.54 18.79 -5.91
N LEU A 43 -19.28 20.11 -5.99
CA LEU A 43 -20.01 21.12 -5.21
C LEU A 43 -21.49 21.22 -5.56
N GLY A 44 -21.89 20.81 -6.77
CA GLY A 44 -23.29 20.75 -7.21
C GLY A 44 -23.92 19.36 -7.13
N ALA A 45 -23.18 18.33 -6.67
CA ALA A 45 -23.65 16.96 -6.68
C ALA A 45 -24.49 16.62 -5.44
N SER A 46 -25.74 16.19 -5.66
CA SER A 46 -26.54 15.56 -4.59
C SER A 46 -26.03 14.15 -4.34
N LEU A 47 -25.49 13.92 -3.14
CA LEU A 47 -24.80 12.68 -2.77
C LEU A 47 -25.41 12.09 -1.49
N PRO A 48 -25.54 10.75 -1.38
CA PRO A 48 -26.05 10.13 -0.16
C PRO A 48 -25.02 10.25 0.98
N HIS A 49 -25.52 10.37 2.21
CA HIS A 49 -24.71 10.54 3.41
C HIS A 49 -25.05 9.44 4.44
N PRO A 50 -24.07 8.96 5.24
CA PRO A 50 -22.67 9.36 5.22
C PRO A 50 -21.89 8.73 4.05
N CYS A 51 -20.93 9.47 3.51
CA CYS A 51 -20.04 8.99 2.45
C CYS A 51 -18.57 9.30 2.78
N VAL A 52 -17.65 8.88 1.91
CA VAL A 52 -16.21 9.00 2.11
C VAL A 52 -15.59 9.70 0.90
N LEU A 53 -14.94 10.83 1.14
CA LEU A 53 -14.25 11.63 0.13
C LEU A 53 -12.75 11.29 0.12
N LYS A 54 -12.18 11.09 -1.07
CA LYS A 54 -10.78 10.67 -1.25
C LYS A 54 -10.13 11.43 -2.42
N PRO A 55 -8.87 11.89 -2.31
CA PRO A 55 -8.10 12.29 -3.47
C PRO A 55 -7.84 11.08 -4.37
N THR A 56 -7.99 11.23 -5.68
CA THR A 56 -7.67 10.17 -6.65
C THR A 56 -6.16 9.89 -6.67
N GLY A 57 -5.35 10.95 -6.78
CA GLY A 57 -3.88 10.92 -6.83
C GLY A 57 -3.17 11.44 -5.58
N ARG A 58 -2.01 12.08 -5.78
CA ARG A 58 -1.36 12.95 -4.78
C ARG A 58 -1.96 14.35 -4.95
N GLY A 59 -2.98 14.65 -4.16
CA GLY A 59 -3.63 15.95 -4.17
C GLY A 59 -2.75 17.09 -3.67
N LYS A 60 -3.15 18.33 -3.96
CA LYS A 60 -2.55 19.54 -3.40
C LYS A 60 -3.25 19.96 -2.11
N GLY A 61 -4.59 19.84 -2.05
CA GLY A 61 -5.39 20.20 -0.90
C GLY A 61 -5.66 19.03 0.04
N MET A 62 -6.21 17.93 -0.48
CA MET A 62 -6.67 16.81 0.35
C MET A 62 -5.55 15.77 0.57
N GLY A 63 -4.95 15.78 1.76
CA GLY A 63 -3.84 14.87 2.10
C GLY A 63 -4.26 13.43 2.43
N THR A 64 -5.50 13.23 2.93
CA THR A 64 -6.00 11.94 3.42
C THR A 64 -7.45 11.70 3.02
N VAL A 65 -7.95 10.50 3.32
CA VAL A 65 -9.38 10.17 3.25
C VAL A 65 -10.14 10.92 4.36
N GLU A 66 -11.34 11.42 4.08
CA GLU A 66 -12.22 12.05 5.07
C GLU A 66 -13.66 11.51 4.99
N GLU A 67 -14.33 11.40 6.14
CA GLU A 67 -15.72 10.97 6.25
C GLU A 67 -16.66 12.18 6.17
N MET A 68 -17.55 12.21 5.17
CA MET A 68 -18.54 13.26 4.98
C MET A 68 -19.83 12.86 5.70
N ARG A 69 -20.10 13.48 6.85
CA ARG A 69 -21.26 13.14 7.70
C ARG A 69 -22.56 13.79 7.26
N SER A 70 -22.49 14.90 6.55
CA SER A 70 -23.63 15.67 6.05
C SER A 70 -23.22 16.52 4.85
N GLU A 71 -24.22 16.92 4.07
CA GLU A 71 -24.04 17.79 2.91
C GLU A 71 -23.31 19.10 3.25
N ARG A 72 -23.63 19.71 4.41
CA ARG A 72 -22.94 20.92 4.90
C ARG A 72 -21.45 20.68 5.19
N HIS A 73 -21.09 19.49 5.67
CA HIS A 73 -19.69 19.12 5.90
C HIS A 73 -18.96 18.92 4.56
N LEU A 74 -19.55 18.16 3.64
CA LEU A 74 -19.04 17.98 2.28
C LEU A 74 -18.80 19.31 1.57
N TYR A 75 -19.81 20.19 1.54
CA TYR A 75 -19.73 21.52 0.94
C TYR A 75 -18.61 22.39 1.54
N GLY A 76 -18.44 22.33 2.87
CA GLY A 76 -17.35 23.03 3.56
C GLY A 76 -15.96 22.55 3.16
N VAL A 77 -15.78 21.23 3.04
CA VAL A 77 -14.51 20.62 2.60
C VAL A 77 -14.24 20.95 1.13
N LEU A 78 -15.20 20.73 0.23
CA LEU A 78 -15.04 20.99 -1.20
C LEU A 78 -14.70 22.45 -1.50
N ARG A 79 -15.29 23.42 -0.78
CA ARG A 79 -14.97 24.85 -0.94
C ARG A 79 -13.57 25.26 -0.45
N ALA A 80 -12.94 24.44 0.39
CA ALA A 80 -11.57 24.68 0.87
C ALA A 80 -10.50 24.05 -0.03
N LEU A 81 -10.90 23.20 -0.98
CA LEU A 81 -10.00 22.54 -1.93
C LEU A 81 -9.80 23.38 -3.20
N PRO A 82 -8.67 23.20 -3.92
CA PRO A 82 -8.52 23.72 -5.28
C PRO A 82 -9.67 23.23 -6.18
N PRO A 83 -10.27 24.08 -7.03
CA PRO A 83 -11.42 23.68 -7.84
C PRO A 83 -11.12 22.53 -8.80
N ASP A 84 -9.86 22.38 -9.21
CA ASP A 84 -9.32 21.33 -10.09
C ASP A 84 -8.90 20.04 -9.34
N GLU A 85 -9.00 19.99 -8.01
CA GLU A 85 -8.57 18.84 -7.20
C GLU A 85 -9.42 17.59 -7.54
N PRO A 86 -8.81 16.50 -8.07
CA PRO A 86 -9.57 15.35 -8.58
C PRO A 86 -9.90 14.35 -7.47
N LEU A 87 -11.18 14.19 -7.20
CA LEU A 87 -11.73 13.50 -6.03
C LEU A 87 -12.61 12.30 -6.42
N LEU A 88 -12.75 11.38 -5.47
CA LEU A 88 -13.60 10.20 -5.56
C LEU A 88 -14.50 10.15 -4.31
N VAL A 89 -15.81 10.04 -4.52
CA VAL A 89 -16.81 9.86 -3.46
C VAL A 89 -17.24 8.39 -3.44
N GLN A 90 -17.13 7.76 -2.28
CA GLN A 90 -17.52 6.35 -2.09
C GLN A 90 -18.49 6.20 -0.92
N GLU A 91 -19.28 5.13 -0.95
CA GLU A 91 -20.13 4.71 0.17
C GLU A 91 -19.31 4.56 1.47
N LYS A 92 -19.87 4.95 2.61
CA LYS A 92 -19.26 4.65 3.92
C LYS A 92 -19.64 3.25 4.39
N LEU A 93 -18.71 2.30 4.25
CA LEU A 93 -18.82 1.04 4.98
C LEU A 93 -18.67 1.26 6.48
N SER A 94 -19.49 0.56 7.26
CA SER A 94 -19.41 0.51 8.73
C SER A 94 -18.96 -0.88 9.18
N GLY A 95 -18.02 -0.95 10.12
CA GLY A 95 -17.48 -2.20 10.65
C GLY A 95 -15.96 -2.17 10.85
N PRO A 96 -15.36 -3.26 11.34
CA PRO A 96 -13.92 -3.38 11.50
C PRO A 96 -13.21 -3.42 10.13
N LEU A 97 -12.15 -2.62 9.98
CA LEU A 97 -11.28 -2.67 8.81
C LEU A 97 -10.24 -3.77 8.99
N GLY A 98 -10.16 -4.70 8.04
CA GLY A 98 -9.24 -5.84 8.09
C GLY A 98 -8.02 -5.68 7.16
N SER A 99 -6.91 -6.32 7.52
CA SER A 99 -5.71 -6.38 6.67
C SER A 99 -5.05 -7.77 6.59
N LEU A 100 -4.77 -8.18 5.35
CA LEU A 100 -4.13 -9.41 4.87
C LEU A 100 -2.98 -9.08 3.89
N GLY A 101 -1.74 -9.44 4.23
CA GLY A 101 -0.64 -9.46 3.27
C GLY A 101 -0.61 -10.77 2.47
N VAL A 102 -0.50 -10.70 1.14
CA VAL A 102 -0.25 -11.88 0.29
C VAL A 102 1.22 -11.91 -0.11
N LEU A 103 1.94 -12.97 0.27
CA LEU A 103 3.31 -13.24 -0.17
C LEU A 103 3.32 -14.45 -1.11
N ARG A 104 3.70 -14.26 -2.38
CA ARG A 104 3.82 -15.37 -3.32
C ARG A 104 5.22 -16.01 -3.21
N PRO A 105 5.35 -17.33 -2.98
CA PRO A 105 6.64 -17.98 -2.74
C PRO A 105 7.44 -18.26 -4.04
N CYS A 106 7.70 -17.22 -4.83
CA CYS A 106 8.56 -17.27 -6.02
C CYS A 106 9.26 -15.91 -6.24
N ALA A 107 10.42 -15.73 -5.61
CA ALA A 107 11.41 -14.64 -5.80
C ALA A 107 10.96 -13.16 -5.66
N ALA A 108 9.68 -12.82 -5.76
CA ALA A 108 9.13 -11.47 -5.83
C ALA A 108 8.47 -11.04 -4.51
N ARG A 109 8.93 -9.93 -3.92
CA ARG A 109 8.22 -9.25 -2.83
C ARG A 109 7.59 -7.97 -3.38
N LEU A 110 6.25 -7.95 -3.41
CA LEU A 110 5.46 -6.72 -3.49
C LEU A 110 4.29 -6.85 -2.51
N LEU A 111 3.99 -5.78 -1.77
CA LEU A 111 2.92 -5.73 -0.77
C LEU A 111 1.76 -4.88 -1.29
N LEU A 112 0.54 -5.43 -1.32
CA LEU A 112 -0.67 -4.76 -1.81
C LEU A 112 -1.88 -5.04 -0.90
N PRO A 113 -2.56 -4.00 -0.39
CA PRO A 113 -3.62 -4.17 0.60
C PRO A 113 -5.04 -4.37 0.03
N ILE A 114 -5.47 -5.64 -0.02
CA ILE A 114 -6.67 -6.14 0.69
C ILE A 114 -8.08 -5.77 0.18
N ALA A 115 -8.57 -6.61 -0.74
CA ALA A 115 -9.96 -7.09 -0.74
C ALA A 115 -10.08 -8.57 -1.20
N TRP A 116 -8.96 -9.30 -1.32
CA TRP A 116 -8.84 -10.45 -2.23
C TRP A 116 -9.23 -11.83 -1.64
N GLN A 117 -9.24 -12.07 -0.33
CA GLN A 117 -9.35 -13.47 0.16
C GLN A 117 -10.75 -13.94 0.52
N SER A 118 -11.66 -13.07 1.00
CA SER A 118 -13.02 -13.54 1.37
C SER A 118 -13.91 -13.91 0.17
N ALA A 119 -13.62 -13.40 -1.04
CA ALA A 119 -14.40 -13.76 -2.24
C ALA A 119 -13.81 -14.93 -3.06
N VAL A 120 -12.61 -15.44 -2.71
CA VAL A 120 -11.99 -16.57 -3.45
C VAL A 120 -12.29 -17.93 -2.83
N THR A 121 -12.34 -18.03 -1.49
CA THR A 121 -12.29 -19.35 -0.85
C THR A 121 -13.65 -19.97 -0.52
N ASN A 122 -14.74 -19.19 -0.41
CA ASN A 122 -16.09 -19.63 0.01
C ASN A 122 -16.16 -20.52 1.28
N GLY A 123 -15.06 -20.65 2.01
CA GLY A 123 -14.91 -21.38 3.26
C GLY A 123 -14.60 -20.42 4.38
N ALA A 124 -15.16 -20.68 5.56
CA ALA A 124 -14.98 -19.85 6.73
C ALA A 124 -13.49 -19.71 7.08
N ALA A 125 -12.96 -18.49 6.97
CA ALA A 125 -11.64 -18.19 7.48
C ALA A 125 -11.67 -18.36 9.01
N GLY A 126 -10.80 -19.22 9.54
CA GLY A 126 -10.61 -19.33 10.98
C GLY A 126 -10.23 -17.96 11.57
N SER A 127 -10.70 -17.67 12.79
CA SER A 127 -10.51 -16.37 13.43
C SER A 127 -9.03 -15.94 13.37
N PRO A 128 -8.72 -14.76 12.81
CA PRO A 128 -7.35 -14.26 12.78
C PRO A 128 -6.84 -14.11 14.22
N SER A 129 -5.56 -14.39 14.43
CA SER A 129 -4.92 -14.14 15.73
C SER A 129 -5.02 -12.66 16.10
N SER A 130 -5.14 -12.38 17.40
CA SER A 130 -5.27 -11.00 17.89
C SER A 130 -4.01 -10.19 17.56
N TYR A 131 -4.18 -9.18 16.70
CA TYR A 131 -3.12 -8.20 16.42
C TYR A 131 -2.83 -7.37 17.66
N ARG A 132 -1.54 -7.09 17.92
CA ARG A 132 -1.14 -6.19 19.01
C ARG A 132 -1.39 -4.74 18.62
N ILE A 133 -2.45 -4.16 19.19
CA ILE A 133 -2.76 -2.74 19.06
C ILE A 133 -1.64 -1.92 19.73
N GLY A 134 -1.21 -0.82 19.10
CA GLY A 134 -0.15 0.07 19.62
C GLY A 134 1.28 -0.25 19.17
N VAL A 135 1.48 -1.21 18.25
CA VAL A 135 2.82 -1.52 17.68
C VAL A 135 3.03 -0.84 16.32
N THR A 136 4.29 -0.57 15.99
CA THR A 136 4.78 0.03 14.72
C THR A 136 6.05 -0.69 14.30
N TYR A 137 6.37 -0.72 13.01
CA TYR A 137 7.12 -1.83 12.44
C TYR A 137 7.82 -1.56 11.03
N ARG A 138 8.78 -0.65 10.76
CA ARG A 138 9.42 -0.38 9.39
C ARG A 138 8.82 -0.95 8.05
N TRP A 139 8.47 -0.12 7.03
CA TRP A 139 8.22 -0.60 5.64
C TRP A 139 9.52 -1.03 4.92
N LEU A 140 9.93 -2.28 5.18
CA LEU A 140 11.18 -2.89 4.72
C LEU A 140 11.49 -2.72 3.22
N GLU A 141 10.48 -2.73 2.36
CA GLU A 141 10.67 -2.56 0.91
C GLU A 141 11.20 -1.15 0.57
N GLY A 142 10.64 -0.10 1.18
CA GLY A 142 11.11 1.27 1.01
C GLY A 142 12.52 1.47 1.56
N ASP A 143 12.84 0.87 2.70
CA ASP A 143 14.18 0.91 3.30
C ASP A 143 15.24 0.23 2.42
N VAL A 144 14.90 -0.91 1.80
CA VAL A 144 15.78 -1.61 0.85
C VAL A 144 15.98 -0.80 -0.43
N VAL A 145 14.92 -0.19 -0.98
CA VAL A 145 15.03 0.71 -2.15
C VAL A 145 15.92 1.91 -1.83
N ALA A 146 15.72 2.58 -0.70
CA ALA A 146 16.54 3.71 -0.27
C ALA A 146 18.02 3.33 -0.04
N ALA A 147 18.27 2.13 0.50
CA ALA A 147 19.63 1.62 0.66
C ALA A 147 20.33 1.33 -0.68
N ILE A 148 19.60 0.79 -1.66
CA ILE A 148 20.10 0.56 -3.03
C ILE A 148 20.35 1.88 -3.77
N GLN A 149 19.52 2.90 -3.52
CA GLN A 149 19.61 4.24 -4.14
C GLN A 149 20.68 5.16 -3.51
N GLY A 150 21.57 4.63 -2.68
CA GLY A 150 22.72 5.39 -2.14
C GLY A 150 22.61 5.78 -0.66
N THR A 151 21.58 5.35 0.06
CA THR A 151 21.39 5.62 1.50
C THR A 151 21.58 4.36 2.36
N PRO A 152 22.70 3.61 2.25
CA PRO A 152 22.82 2.25 2.81
C PRO A 152 22.68 2.18 4.33
N ASP A 153 23.00 3.26 5.04
CA ASP A 153 22.89 3.32 6.50
C ASP A 153 21.44 3.43 7.00
N ILE A 154 20.44 3.64 6.13
CA ILE A 154 19.02 3.63 6.53
C ILE A 154 18.61 2.27 7.12
N LEU A 155 19.19 1.17 6.64
CA LEU A 155 19.00 -0.19 7.17
C LEU A 155 19.74 -0.44 8.49
N ARG A 156 20.72 0.41 8.84
CA ARG A 156 21.54 0.29 10.05
C ARG A 156 21.11 1.24 11.17
N ARG A 157 20.44 2.34 10.84
CA ARG A 157 19.83 3.23 11.83
C ARG A 157 18.88 2.42 12.70
N ARG A 158 19.14 2.43 14.02
CA ARG A 158 18.13 2.02 15.01
C ARG A 158 16.91 2.90 14.79
N CYS A 159 15.76 2.30 14.53
CA CYS A 159 14.51 3.03 14.54
C CYS A 159 14.24 3.58 15.94
N ALA A 160 13.53 4.71 15.99
CA ALA A 160 12.87 5.14 17.21
C ALA A 160 11.94 4.00 17.71
N PRO A 161 11.67 3.92 19.03
CA PRO A 161 10.62 3.04 19.52
C PRO A 161 9.30 3.32 18.79
N PRO A 162 8.47 2.27 18.56
CA PRO A 162 7.35 2.32 17.63
C PRO A 162 6.34 3.45 17.87
N LYS A 163 5.98 4.18 16.80
CA LYS A 163 4.87 5.16 16.77
C LYS A 163 4.09 5.09 15.44
N VAL A 164 2.79 4.78 15.54
CA VAL A 164 1.77 4.56 14.47
C VAL A 164 2.24 4.76 13.01
N GLY A 165 2.33 3.68 12.21
CA GLY A 165 2.56 3.80 10.76
C GLY A 165 3.11 2.62 9.94
N ASP A 166 3.92 1.70 10.49
CA ASP A 166 4.71 0.72 9.68
C ASP A 166 4.32 -0.80 9.87
N MET A 167 4.91 -1.78 9.12
CA MET A 167 4.56 -3.26 9.01
C MET A 167 5.37 -4.47 9.65
N TRP A 168 6.73 -4.57 9.64
CA TRP A 168 7.60 -5.67 10.19
C TRP A 168 8.36 -5.41 11.55
N ALA A 169 8.38 -6.36 12.53
CA ALA A 169 8.95 -6.23 13.90
C ALA A 169 10.43 -6.69 14.07
N ARG A 170 11.11 -6.27 15.18
CA ARG A 170 12.54 -6.60 15.45
C ARG A 170 12.85 -8.10 15.51
N ASP A 171 12.00 -8.86 16.19
CA ASP A 171 12.25 -10.28 16.47
C ASP A 171 11.61 -11.20 15.41
N ASP A 172 11.20 -10.64 14.26
CA ASP A 172 10.69 -11.40 13.14
C ASP A 172 11.83 -12.23 12.50
N PRO A 173 11.76 -13.58 12.52
CA PRO A 173 12.81 -14.43 11.98
C PRO A 173 13.01 -14.21 10.47
N MET A 174 11.99 -13.77 9.72
CA MET A 174 12.12 -13.48 8.29
C MET A 174 13.02 -12.29 7.99
N ALA A 175 13.10 -11.30 8.88
CA ALA A 175 14.05 -10.19 8.73
C ALA A 175 15.49 -10.70 8.91
N SER A 176 15.71 -11.55 9.91
CA SER A 176 17.01 -12.16 10.20
C SER A 176 17.51 -13.07 9.08
N VAL A 177 16.64 -13.91 8.50
CA VAL A 177 16.99 -14.80 7.37
C VAL A 177 17.34 -14.01 6.11
N VAL A 178 16.63 -12.92 5.81
CA VAL A 178 16.94 -12.04 4.67
C VAL A 178 18.28 -11.33 4.89
N TYR A 179 18.56 -10.85 6.09
CA TYR A 179 19.83 -10.20 6.42
C TYR A 179 21.02 -11.16 6.38
N GLY A 180 20.85 -12.39 6.89
CA GLY A 180 21.83 -13.46 6.85
C GLY A 180 22.18 -13.90 5.43
N SER A 181 21.18 -14.13 4.58
CA SER A 181 21.38 -14.54 3.18
C SER A 181 22.06 -13.46 2.34
N GLN A 182 21.70 -12.18 2.47
CA GLN A 182 22.41 -11.08 1.79
C GLN A 182 23.87 -10.95 2.27
N THR A 183 24.12 -11.08 3.56
CA THR A 183 25.49 -11.01 4.14
C THR A 183 26.34 -12.19 3.66
N LEU A 184 25.77 -13.39 3.60
CA LEU A 184 26.43 -14.59 3.06
C LEU A 184 26.74 -14.42 1.57
N ALA A 185 25.76 -14.00 0.76
CA ALA A 185 25.93 -13.76 -0.67
C ALA A 185 27.03 -12.71 -0.95
N LYS A 186 27.09 -11.62 -0.15
CA LYS A 186 28.15 -10.61 -0.24
C LYS A 186 29.54 -11.18 0.10
N ARG A 187 29.66 -11.99 1.15
CA ARG A 187 30.92 -12.67 1.54
C ARG A 187 31.39 -13.67 0.47
N VAL A 188 30.47 -14.48 -0.06
CA VAL A 188 30.75 -15.42 -1.16
C VAL A 188 31.21 -14.65 -2.39
N TRP A 189 30.46 -13.62 -2.82
CA TRP A 189 30.83 -12.78 -3.96
C TRP A 189 32.19 -12.09 -3.78
N GLN A 190 32.52 -11.64 -2.57
CA GLN A 190 33.82 -11.05 -2.24
C GLN A 190 34.99 -12.05 -2.38
N ARG A 191 34.76 -13.35 -2.18
CA ARG A 191 35.77 -14.42 -2.35
C ARG A 191 35.93 -14.89 -3.80
N VAL A 192 34.95 -14.68 -4.68
CA VAL A 192 35.06 -15.05 -6.11
C VAL A 192 36.20 -14.25 -6.79
N PRO A 193 37.16 -14.87 -7.48
CA PRO A 193 38.25 -14.17 -8.17
C PRO A 193 37.74 -13.15 -9.21
N ARG A 194 38.45 -12.02 -9.37
CA ARG A 194 38.05 -10.92 -10.28
C ARG A 194 37.85 -11.37 -11.74
N GLN A 195 38.61 -12.37 -12.20
CA GLN A 195 38.49 -12.94 -13.55
C GLN A 195 37.13 -13.64 -13.76
N VAL A 196 36.68 -14.44 -12.79
CA VAL A 196 35.38 -15.13 -12.83
C VAL A 196 34.24 -14.11 -12.83
N ARG A 197 34.33 -13.05 -12.00
CA ARG A 197 33.32 -11.95 -12.00
C ARG A 197 33.25 -11.17 -13.32
N ARG A 198 34.32 -11.16 -14.13
CA ARG A 198 34.31 -10.55 -15.47
C ARG A 198 33.64 -11.45 -16.52
N ARG A 199 33.74 -12.78 -16.38
CA ARG A 199 33.03 -13.74 -17.25
C ARG A 199 31.52 -13.75 -16.98
N LEU A 200 31.10 -13.71 -15.71
CA LEU A 200 29.68 -13.63 -15.29
C LEU A 200 28.97 -12.28 -15.59
N LYS A 201 29.63 -11.36 -16.30
CA LYS A 201 29.10 -10.04 -16.68
C LYS A 201 28.98 -9.85 -18.20
N ARG A 202 29.31 -10.88 -18.98
CA ARG A 202 29.01 -10.99 -20.40
C ARG A 202 27.83 -11.95 -20.56
#